data_AF-A0A5C7Z0A6-F1
#
_entry.id   AF-A0A5C7Z0A6-F1
#
_cell.length_a   1.000
_cell.length_b   1.000
_cell.length_c   1.000
_cell.angle_alpha   90.00
_cell.angle_beta   90.00
_cell.angle_gamma   90.00
#
_symmetry.space_group_name_H-M   'P 1'
#
loop_
_entity.id
_entity.type
_entity.pdbx_description
1 polymer ?
#
loop_
_entity_poly.entity_id
_entity_poly.type
_entity_poly.pdbx_seq_one_letter_code
_entity_poly.pdbx_strand_id
1 'polypeptide(L)' 'MNQNILTSRDVMAMLGICENTLLKLESNGKIKVDFRISNRKRYYKENILKSLNKM' A
#
# COMPACT_ATOMS: atom_id res chain seq x y z
N MET A 1 -12.03 0.77 -15.90
CA MET A 1 -12.27 0.34 -14.50
C MET A 1 -11.30 1.10 -13.61
N ASN A 2 -11.76 2.10 -12.85
CA ASN A 2 -10.91 2.92 -11.96
C ASN A 2 -10.47 2.10 -10.75
N GLN A 3 -9.42 1.28 -10.90
CA GLN A 3 -8.79 0.55 -9.80
C GLN A 3 -7.86 1.47 -8.99
N ASN A 4 -8.44 2.49 -8.35
CA ASN A 4 -7.69 3.44 -7.53
C ASN A 4 -7.46 2.94 -6.10
N ILE A 5 -8.23 1.94 -5.66
CA ILE A 5 -8.15 1.35 -4.32
C ILE A 5 -7.56 -0.06 -4.42
N LEU A 6 -6.46 -0.28 -3.71
CA LEU A 6 -5.69 -1.51 -3.67
C LEU A 6 -5.86 -2.21 -2.31
N THR A 7 -5.81 -3.54 -2.30
CA THR A 7 -5.62 -4.36 -1.10
C THR A 7 -4.13 -4.55 -0.79
N SER A 8 -3.80 -5.05 0.40
CA SER A 8 -2.43 -5.44 0.73
C SER A 8 -1.85 -6.44 -0.28
N ARG A 9 -2.66 -7.36 -0.82
CA ARG A 9 -2.22 -8.31 -1.87
C ARG A 9 -1.90 -7.60 -3.18
N ASP A 10 -2.72 -6.65 -3.58
CA ASP A 10 -2.49 -5.89 -4.81
C ASP A 10 -1.23 -5.01 -4.68
N VAL A 11 -1.01 -4.40 -3.50
CA VAL A 11 0.21 -3.64 -3.22
C VAL A 11 1.45 -4.53 -3.26
N MET A 12 1.38 -5.72 -2.64
CA MET A 12 2.47 -6.70 -2.70
C MET A 12 2.78 -7.12 -4.12
N ALA A 13 1.76 -7.44 -4.92
CA ALA A 13 1.93 -7.82 -6.32
C ALA A 13 2.48 -6.67 -7.17
N MET A 14 1.99 -5.45 -6.95
CA MET A 14 2.44 -4.25 -7.67
C MET A 14 3.90 -3.91 -7.40
N LEU A 15 4.37 -4.07 -6.16
CA LEU A 15 5.74 -3.74 -5.77
C LEU A 15 6.69 -4.96 -5.84
N GLY A 16 6.17 -6.16 -6.10
CA GLY A 16 6.95 -7.39 -6.08
C GLY A 16 7.53 -7.72 -4.70
N ILE A 17 6.83 -7.35 -3.62
CA ILE A 17 7.30 -7.51 -2.24
C ILE A 17 6.47 -8.54 -1.47
N CYS A 18 7.07 -9.13 -0.43
CA CYS A 18 6.37 -9.99 0.52
C CYS A 18 5.70 -9.19 1.65
N GLU A 19 4.83 -9.86 2.41
CA GLU A 19 4.06 -9.25 3.50
C GLU A 19 4.94 -8.59 4.57
N ASN A 20 6.04 -9.24 4.95
CA ASN A 20 6.98 -8.68 5.93
C ASN A 20 7.60 -7.36 5.46
N THR A 21 7.91 -7.25 4.17
CA THR A 21 8.43 -6.01 3.59
C THR A 21 7.35 -4.94 3.58
N LEU A 22 6.11 -5.28 3.21
CA LEU A 22 4.99 -4.34 3.28
C LEU A 22 4.78 -3.82 4.71
N LEU A 23 4.80 -4.69 5.72
CA LEU A 23 4.67 -4.30 7.13
C LEU A 23 5.82 -3.40 7.61
N LYS A 24 7.06 -3.68 7.18
CA LYS A 24 8.20 -2.79 7.46
C LYS A 24 8.04 -1.42 6.82
N LEU A 25 7.58 -1.36 5.57
CA LEU A 25 7.33 -0.10 4.87
C LEU A 25 6.20 0.70 5.56
N GLU A 26 5.18 0.02 6.06
CA GLU A 26 4.13 0.65 6.87
C GLU A 26 4.66 1.19 8.20
N SER A 27 5.43 0.39 8.93
CA SER A 27 6.04 0.79 10.21
C SER A 27 7.00 1.97 10.05
N ASN A 28 7.72 2.01 8.93
CA ASN A 28 8.65 3.09 8.61
C ASN A 28 7.96 4.32 8.01
N GLY A 29 6.64 4.31 7.86
CA GLY A 29 5.86 5.40 7.26
C GLY A 29 6.05 5.58 5.75
N LYS A 30 6.76 4.67 5.08
CA LYS A 30 6.98 4.69 3.62
C LYS A 30 5.73 4.31 2.85
N ILE A 31 4.87 3.45 3.41
CA ILE A 31 3.55 3.16 2.85
C ILE A 31 2.53 3.47 3.94
N LYS A 32 1.53 4.29 3.61
CA LYS A 32 0.46 4.62 4.57
C LYS A 32 -0.80 3.86 4.20
N VAL A 33 -1.42 3.22 5.19
CA VAL A 33 -2.78 2.69 5.05
C VAL A 33 -3.73 3.88 5.03
N ASP A 34 -4.49 4.03 3.96
CA ASP A 34 -5.40 5.17 3.81
C ASP A 34 -6.65 5.01 4.64
N PHE A 35 -7.26 3.83 4.58
CA PHE A 35 -8.42 3.48 5.38
C PHE A 35 -8.54 1.96 5.55
N ARG A 36 -9.42 1.55 6.45
CA ARG A 36 -9.76 0.14 6.65
C ARG A 36 -11.25 -0.05 6.42
N ILE A 37 -11.60 -1.10 5.68
CA ILE A 37 -12.99 -1.58 5.64
C ILE A 37 -13.03 -2.80 6.55
N SER A 38 -13.62 -2.63 7.73
CA SER A 38 -13.51 -3.57 8.84
C SER A 38 -12.02 -3.81 9.19
N ASN A 39 -11.53 -5.06 9.10
CA ASN A 39 -10.13 -5.41 9.36
C ASN A 39 -9.24 -5.41 8.10
N ARG A 40 -9.78 -5.06 6.92
CA ARG A 40 -9.03 -5.10 5.66
C ARG A 40 -8.44 -3.75 5.35
N LYS A 41 -7.11 -3.69 5.25
CA LYS A 41 -6.36 -2.49 4.84
C LYS A 41 -6.63 -2.14 3.39
N ARG A 42 -6.79 -0.85 3.11
CA ARG A 42 -6.98 -0.30 1.77
C ARG A 42 -6.01 0.85 1.54
N TYR A 43 -5.53 0.94 0.30
CA TYR A 43 -4.53 1.90 -0.12
C TYR A 43 -4.98 2.55 -1.41
N TYR A 44 -4.79 3.86 -1.54
CA TYR A 44 -4.93 4.56 -2.80
C TYR A 44 -3.63 4.40 -3.59
N LYS A 45 -3.77 3.96 -4.84
CA LYS A 45 -2.63 3.77 -5.75
C LYS A 45 -1.77 5.03 -5.86
N GLU A 46 -2.40 6.20 -5.94
CA GLU A 46 -1.71 7.50 -5.99
C GLU A 46 -0.86 7.77 -4.75
N ASN A 47 -1.34 7.40 -3.57
CA ASN A 47 -0.62 7.64 -2.32
C ASN A 47 0.60 6.72 -2.22
N ILE A 48 0.49 5.48 -2.69
CA ILE A 48 1.64 4.57 -2.78
C ILE A 48 2.69 5.16 -3.73
N LEU A 49 2.28 5.58 -4.94
CA LEU A 49 3.19 6.16 -5.92
C LEU A 49 3.85 7.45 -5.40
N LYS A 50 3.08 8.33 -4.74
CA LYS A 50 3.60 9.56 -4.11
C LYS A 50 4.63 9.25 -3.02
N SER A 51 4.37 8.25 -2.18
CA SER A 51 5.30 7.90 -1.11
C SER A 51 6.58 7.24 -1.62
N LEU A 52 6.51 6.53 -2.75
CA LEU A 52 7.68 5.94 -3.41
C LEU A 52 8.51 6.99 -4.17
N ASN A 53 7.87 7.94 -4.85
CA ASN A 53 8.55 9.04 -5.57
C ASN A 53 9.21 10.07 -4.64
N LYS A 54 8.94 10.02 -3.33
CA LYS A 54 9.60 10.87 -2.34
C LYS A 54 10.95 10.29 -1.85
N MET A 55 11.37 9.15 -2.38
CA MET A 55 12.73 8.60 -2.25
C MET A 55 13.66 9.23 -3.29
#